data_AF-A0A8S2EBR5-F1
#
_entry.id   AF-A0A8S2EBR5-F1
#
_cell.length_a   1.000
_cell.length_b   1.000
_cell.length_c   1.000
_cell.angle_alpha   90.00
_cell.angle_beta   90.00
_cell.angle_gamma   90.00
#
_symmetry.space_group_name_H-M   'P 1'
#
loop_
_entity.id
_entity.type
_entity.pdbx_description
1 polymer ?
#
loop_
_entity_poly.entity_id
_entity_poly.type
_entity_poly.pdbx_seq_one_letter_code
_entity_poly.pdbx_strand_id
1 'polypeptide(L)'
;MVMKWTADKDLDAFRKYFEDQWLLSLPFWYEGSANLSPSTNNGLESLNGKIKQMYTLRNKLSLSSFLQTAERMLYDWSLASANTPFAIQIEFTNDLATRAYQWLQKLDRTKVLHLGAASYVVPSSEPKMGTSLWVQYYHSMSWNSYGEFIDWLNSARLVDFSSLTPSLFSSCKYGLKEYSCVHSLGLIMMWDYRKVPQALGIRRGKGRPKKVKLALTKD
;
A
#
# COMPACT_ATOMS: atom_id res chain seq x y z
N MET A 1 -23.34 15.90 -10.09
CA MET A 1 -24.28 14.80 -10.39
C MET A 1 -23.46 13.68 -11.01
N VAL A 2 -23.05 12.70 -10.20
CA VAL A 2 -22.30 11.52 -10.67
C VAL A 2 -23.28 10.71 -11.51
N MET A 3 -23.00 10.52 -12.79
CA MET A 3 -23.82 9.65 -13.64
C MET A 3 -23.83 8.25 -13.01
N LYS A 4 -24.96 7.87 -12.42
CA LYS A 4 -25.26 6.48 -12.08
C LYS A 4 -25.26 5.75 -13.41
N TRP A 5 -24.30 4.84 -13.58
CA TRP A 5 -24.23 3.94 -14.73
C TRP A 5 -25.63 3.34 -14.98
N THR A 6 -26.17 3.56 -16.17
CA THR A 6 -27.40 2.90 -16.63
C THR A 6 -27.18 1.39 -16.65
N ALA A 7 -28.24 0.61 -16.37
CA ALA A 7 -28.20 -0.85 -16.40
C ALA A 7 -27.71 -1.32 -17.78
N ASP A 8 -26.47 -1.79 -17.82
CA ASP A 8 -25.82 -2.38 -18.98
C ASP A 8 -25.93 -3.89 -18.80
N LYS A 9 -26.67 -4.54 -19.69
CA LYS A 9 -26.96 -5.99 -19.58
C LYS A 9 -25.67 -6.81 -19.61
N ASP A 10 -24.65 -6.35 -20.32
CA ASP A 10 -23.36 -7.05 -20.40
C ASP A 10 -22.57 -6.87 -19.10
N LEU A 11 -22.66 -5.69 -18.48
CA LEU A 11 -22.07 -5.44 -17.17
C LEU A 11 -22.76 -6.24 -16.07
N ASP A 12 -24.08 -6.34 -16.10
CA ASP A 12 -24.85 -7.13 -15.12
C ASP A 12 -24.58 -8.63 -15.29
N ALA A 13 -24.48 -9.14 -16.53
CA ALA A 13 -24.07 -10.50 -16.81
C ALA A 13 -22.64 -10.78 -16.32
N PHE A 14 -21.71 -9.86 -16.56
CA PHE A 14 -20.34 -9.95 -16.05
C PHE A 14 -20.30 -9.95 -14.53
N ARG A 15 -21.01 -9.03 -13.85
CA ARG A 15 -21.06 -8.97 -12.38
C ARG A 15 -21.58 -10.27 -11.78
N LYS A 16 -22.66 -10.80 -12.34
CA LYS A 16 -23.24 -12.07 -11.90
C LYS A 16 -22.24 -13.22 -12.09
N TYR A 17 -21.65 -13.34 -13.28
CA TYR A 17 -20.61 -14.34 -13.53
C TYR A 17 -19.43 -14.20 -12.57
N PHE A 18 -18.98 -12.97 -12.33
CA PHE A 18 -17.86 -12.68 -11.43
C PHE A 18 -18.18 -13.09 -9.99
N GLU A 19 -19.36 -12.75 -9.49
CA GLU A 19 -19.81 -13.12 -8.16
C GLU A 19 -19.91 -14.64 -8.02
N ASP A 20 -20.58 -15.30 -8.97
CA ASP A 20 -20.80 -16.75 -8.94
C ASP A 20 -19.47 -17.54 -9.04
N GLN A 21 -18.52 -17.10 -9.88
CA GLN A 21 -17.26 -17.81 -10.12
C GLN A 21 -16.13 -17.37 -9.18
N TRP A 22 -15.86 -16.08 -9.07
CA TRP A 22 -14.65 -15.60 -8.40
C TRP A 22 -14.87 -15.29 -6.94
N LEU A 23 -16.06 -14.81 -6.55
CA LEU A 23 -16.32 -14.48 -5.15
C LEU A 23 -16.80 -15.70 -4.34
N LEU A 24 -17.82 -16.40 -4.84
CA LEU A 24 -18.47 -17.47 -4.08
C LEU A 24 -17.75 -18.82 -4.19
N SER A 25 -17.12 -19.11 -5.34
CA SER A 25 -16.49 -20.41 -5.57
C SER A 25 -14.99 -20.48 -5.28
N LEU A 26 -14.31 -19.32 -5.28
CA LEU A 26 -12.86 -19.25 -5.09
C LEU A 26 -12.50 -18.32 -3.90
N PRO A 27 -12.06 -18.88 -2.77
CA PRO A 27 -11.42 -18.05 -1.76
C PRO A 27 -10.10 -17.50 -2.34
N PHE A 28 -9.69 -16.30 -1.92
CA PHE A 28 -8.41 -15.64 -2.26
C PHE A 28 -8.29 -14.89 -3.60
N TRP A 29 -9.38 -14.57 -4.30
CA TRP A 29 -9.32 -13.86 -5.59
C TRP A 29 -8.83 -12.39 -5.53
N TYR A 30 -8.84 -11.74 -4.36
CA TYR A 30 -8.65 -10.29 -4.24
C TYR A 30 -7.23 -9.87 -3.81
N GLU A 31 -6.91 -8.60 -4.08
CA GLU A 31 -5.64 -7.98 -3.70
C GLU A 31 -5.50 -7.92 -2.17
N GLY A 32 -4.54 -8.67 -1.62
CA GLY A 32 -4.34 -8.80 -0.16
C GLY A 32 -4.83 -10.12 0.44
N SER A 33 -5.31 -11.07 -0.38
CA SER A 33 -5.59 -12.44 0.06
C SER A 33 -4.31 -13.22 0.41
N ALA A 34 -3.25 -13.02 -0.36
CA ALA A 34 -1.91 -13.51 -0.06
C ALA A 34 -1.22 -12.55 0.91
N ASN A 35 -1.43 -12.79 2.20
CA ASN A 35 -0.76 -12.00 3.24
C ASN A 35 0.75 -12.01 3.04
N LEU A 36 1.40 -10.91 3.41
CA LEU A 36 2.85 -10.75 3.37
C LEU A 36 3.44 -10.74 1.95
N SER A 37 2.60 -10.92 0.93
CA SER A 37 3.00 -10.80 -0.46
C SER A 37 2.72 -9.38 -0.95
N PRO A 38 3.72 -8.71 -1.55
CA PRO A 38 3.47 -7.43 -2.17
C PRO A 38 2.55 -7.56 -3.36
N SER A 39 1.64 -6.61 -3.49
CA SER A 39 0.87 -6.43 -4.72
C SER A 39 1.41 -5.23 -5.48
N THR A 40 2.67 -5.34 -5.89
CA THR A 40 3.32 -4.33 -6.72
C THR A 40 4.11 -4.96 -7.85
N ASN A 41 3.94 -4.40 -9.04
CA ASN A 41 4.76 -4.69 -10.20
C ASN A 41 5.91 -3.68 -10.36
N ASN A 42 6.11 -2.76 -9.40
CA ASN A 42 7.12 -1.69 -9.48
C ASN A 42 8.52 -2.23 -9.80
N GLY A 43 8.89 -3.38 -9.22
CA GLY A 43 10.19 -4.01 -9.52
C GLY A 43 10.32 -4.41 -10.98
N LEU A 44 9.28 -5.05 -11.54
CA LEU A 44 9.22 -5.45 -12.94
C LEU A 44 9.14 -4.23 -13.87
N GLU A 45 8.32 -3.23 -13.54
CA GLU A 45 8.18 -2.02 -14.34
C GLU A 45 9.46 -1.17 -14.34
N SER A 46 10.12 -1.05 -13.18
CA SER A 46 11.41 -0.35 -13.05
C SER A 46 12.50 -1.05 -13.83
N LEU A 47 12.58 -2.39 -13.73
CA LEU A 47 13.51 -3.20 -14.52
C LEU A 47 13.26 -3.02 -16.02
N ASN A 48 12.00 -3.17 -16.46
CA ASN A 48 11.61 -2.95 -17.85
C ASN A 48 11.91 -1.52 -18.31
N GLY A 49 11.72 -0.52 -17.44
CA GLY A 49 12.04 0.88 -17.69
C GLY A 49 13.53 1.08 -17.92
N LYS A 50 14.39 0.52 -17.07
CA LYS A 50 15.85 0.55 -17.23
C LYS A 50 16.29 -0.14 -18.51
N ILE A 51 15.78 -1.35 -18.77
CA ILE A 51 16.08 -2.08 -20.02
C ILE A 51 15.70 -1.21 -21.21
N LYS A 52 14.52 -0.58 -21.16
CA LYS A 52 14.07 0.28 -22.25
C LYS A 52 14.95 1.51 -22.41
N GLN A 53 15.33 2.18 -21.33
CA GLN A 53 16.20 3.37 -21.39
C GLN A 53 17.60 3.06 -21.91
N MET A 54 18.18 1.92 -21.50
CA MET A 54 19.57 1.57 -21.80
C MET A 54 19.74 0.83 -23.13
N TYR A 55 18.73 0.06 -23.56
CA TYR A 55 18.83 -0.84 -24.71
C TYR A 55 17.71 -0.67 -25.75
N THR A 56 16.70 0.17 -25.54
CA THR A 56 15.77 0.52 -26.65
C THR A 56 16.45 1.50 -27.57
N LEU A 57 16.83 1.01 -28.74
CA LEU A 57 17.34 1.84 -29.80
C LEU A 57 16.14 2.24 -30.67
N ARG A 58 15.94 3.55 -30.86
CA ARG A 58 14.81 4.10 -31.66
C ARG A 58 14.87 3.67 -33.14
N ASN A 59 15.99 3.06 -33.56
CA ASN A 59 16.26 2.61 -34.92
C ASN A 59 16.53 1.10 -34.94
N LYS A 60 16.21 0.43 -36.06
CA LYS A 60 16.64 -0.94 -36.31
C LYS A 60 18.17 -1.03 -36.32
N LEU A 61 18.70 -2.05 -35.66
CA LEU A 61 20.14 -2.29 -35.60
C LEU A 61 20.59 -3.21 -36.72
N SER A 62 21.83 -3.05 -37.16
CA SER A 62 22.52 -4.08 -37.90
C SER A 62 22.70 -5.32 -37.02
N LEU A 63 22.87 -6.51 -37.62
CA LEU A 63 23.08 -7.74 -36.87
C LEU A 63 24.26 -7.65 -35.90
N SER A 64 25.39 -7.06 -36.33
CA SER A 64 26.58 -6.88 -35.49
C SER A 64 26.28 -5.99 -34.27
N SER A 65 25.63 -4.84 -34.48
CA SER A 65 25.26 -3.93 -33.39
C SER A 65 24.22 -4.53 -32.45
N PHE A 66 23.31 -5.36 -32.96
CA PHE A 66 22.35 -6.10 -32.15
C PHE A 66 23.06 -7.10 -31.23
N LEU A 67 23.97 -7.93 -31.76
CA LEU A 67 24.70 -8.92 -30.98
C LEU A 67 25.55 -8.26 -29.87
N GLN A 68 26.25 -7.17 -30.18
CA GLN A 68 27.00 -6.40 -29.17
C GLN A 68 26.10 -5.81 -28.09
N THR A 69 24.91 -5.33 -28.47
CA THR A 69 23.93 -4.79 -27.51
C THR A 69 23.38 -5.89 -26.60
N ALA A 70 23.09 -7.07 -27.15
CA ALA A 70 22.62 -8.23 -26.40
C ALA A 70 23.69 -8.75 -25.42
N GLU A 71 24.94 -8.86 -25.87
CA GLU A 71 26.09 -9.23 -25.04
C GLU A 71 26.27 -8.27 -23.86
N ARG A 72 26.24 -6.96 -24.13
CA ARG A 72 26.33 -5.92 -23.10
C ARG A 72 25.18 -6.02 -22.10
N MET A 73 23.94 -6.21 -22.58
CA MET A 73 22.79 -6.37 -21.71
C MET A 73 22.97 -7.58 -20.77
N LEU A 74 23.42 -8.73 -21.28
CA LEU A 74 23.68 -9.91 -20.44
C LEU A 74 24.77 -9.62 -19.39
N TYR A 75 25.86 -8.97 -19.77
CA TYR A 75 26.95 -8.62 -18.86
C TYR A 75 26.48 -7.68 -17.74
N ASP A 76 25.77 -6.60 -18.07
CA ASP A 76 25.31 -5.59 -17.12
C ASP A 76 24.35 -6.18 -16.07
N TRP A 77 23.44 -7.06 -16.49
CA TRP A 77 22.44 -7.65 -15.59
C TRP A 77 22.94 -8.89 -14.83
N SER A 78 23.91 -9.64 -15.38
CA SER A 78 24.43 -10.86 -14.74
C SER A 78 25.57 -10.58 -13.76
N LEU A 79 26.44 -9.62 -14.07
CA LEU A 79 27.68 -9.36 -13.33
C LEU A 79 27.68 -7.98 -12.66
N ALA A 80 27.37 -6.91 -13.40
CA ALA A 80 27.49 -5.55 -12.86
C ALA A 80 26.39 -5.21 -11.84
N SER A 81 25.18 -5.77 -12.01
CA SER A 81 24.01 -5.49 -11.15
C SER A 81 23.96 -6.34 -9.88
N ALA A 82 24.72 -7.44 -9.80
CA ALA A 82 24.73 -8.37 -8.67
C ALA A 82 25.23 -7.74 -7.36
N ASN A 83 26.00 -6.64 -7.45
CA ASN A 83 26.58 -5.95 -6.30
C ASN A 83 25.69 -4.86 -5.71
N THR A 84 24.45 -4.69 -6.19
CA THR A 84 23.51 -3.71 -5.62
C THR A 84 22.77 -4.37 -4.46
N PRO A 85 23.04 -4.01 -3.19
CA PRO A 85 22.34 -4.61 -2.07
C PRO A 85 20.84 -4.25 -2.14
N PHE A 86 19.98 -5.25 -1.96
CA PHE A 86 18.56 -4.99 -1.76
C PHE A 86 18.36 -4.21 -0.48
N ALA A 87 17.45 -3.23 -0.50
CA ALA A 87 17.07 -2.53 0.72
C ALA A 87 16.38 -3.53 1.66
N ILE A 88 17.07 -3.86 2.76
CA ILE A 88 16.57 -4.76 3.81
C ILE A 88 15.84 -4.00 4.93
N GLN A 89 15.72 -2.68 4.81
CA GLN A 89 15.09 -1.80 5.79
C GLN A 89 14.16 -0.78 5.13
N ILE A 90 13.03 -0.52 5.79
CA ILE A 90 12.02 0.45 5.38
C ILE A 90 12.37 1.71 6.13
N GLU A 91 12.64 2.75 5.35
CA GLU A 91 12.79 4.10 5.84
C GLU A 91 11.43 4.79 5.87
N PHE A 92 11.09 5.41 6.99
CA PHE A 92 9.87 6.18 7.13
C PHE A 92 10.17 7.64 6.87
N THR A 93 9.37 8.25 5.99
CA THR A 93 9.45 9.70 5.75
C THR A 93 8.82 10.47 6.91
N ASN A 94 9.30 11.70 7.14
CA ASN A 94 8.70 12.60 8.15
C ASN A 94 7.21 12.88 7.87
N ASP A 95 6.81 12.94 6.60
CA ASP A 95 5.41 13.11 6.21
C ASP A 95 4.55 11.92 6.64
N LEU A 96 5.03 10.70 6.38
CA LEU A 96 4.34 9.49 6.81
C LEU A 96 4.26 9.41 8.34
N ALA A 97 5.33 9.78 9.05
CA ALA A 97 5.34 9.86 10.51
C ALA A 97 4.30 10.84 11.05
N THR A 98 4.22 12.06 10.51
CA THR A 98 3.19 13.03 10.90
C THR A 98 1.77 12.51 10.63
N ARG A 99 1.53 11.88 9.46
CA ARG A 99 0.22 11.30 9.14
C ARG A 99 -0.14 10.11 10.04
N ALA A 100 0.81 9.24 10.35
CA ALA A 100 0.64 8.12 11.27
C ALA A 100 0.28 8.61 12.68
N TYR A 101 0.97 9.65 13.16
CA TYR A 101 0.65 10.28 14.44
C TYR A 101 -0.78 10.83 14.45
N GLN A 102 -1.17 11.59 13.42
CA GLN A 102 -2.54 12.13 13.30
C GLN A 102 -3.61 11.04 13.23
N TRP A 103 -3.33 9.95 12.52
CA TRP A 103 -4.20 8.79 12.47
C TRP A 103 -4.35 8.15 13.85
N LEU A 104 -3.24 7.95 14.57
CA LEU A 104 -3.23 7.37 15.91
C LEU A 104 -4.04 8.19 16.93
N GLN A 105 -4.07 9.53 16.80
CA GLN A 105 -4.89 10.39 17.66
C GLN A 105 -6.41 10.21 17.44
N LYS A 106 -6.81 9.73 16.26
CA LYS A 106 -8.22 9.49 15.91
C LYS A 106 -8.62 8.02 16.07
N LEU A 107 -7.65 7.14 16.29
CA LEU A 107 -7.87 5.70 16.38
C LEU A 107 -8.57 5.37 17.70
N ASP A 108 -9.72 4.72 17.60
CA ASP A 108 -10.37 4.08 18.74
C ASP A 108 -9.59 2.80 19.10
N ARG A 109 -8.69 2.93 20.07
CA ARG A 109 -7.79 1.85 20.50
C ARG A 109 -8.53 0.65 21.08
N THR A 110 -9.74 0.85 21.60
CA THR A 110 -10.55 -0.25 22.17
C THR A 110 -11.02 -1.24 21.11
N LYS A 111 -11.02 -0.83 19.84
CA LYS A 111 -11.44 -1.66 18.70
C LYS A 111 -10.27 -2.35 17.98
N VAL A 112 -9.03 -2.10 18.40
CA VAL A 112 -7.87 -2.79 17.85
C VAL A 112 -7.81 -4.20 18.44
N LEU A 113 -7.78 -5.21 17.58
CA LEU A 113 -7.69 -6.61 18.01
C LEU A 113 -6.29 -7.16 17.77
N HIS A 114 -5.85 -8.01 18.69
CA HIS A 114 -4.60 -8.76 18.59
C HIS A 114 -4.93 -10.20 18.16
N LEU A 115 -4.36 -10.65 17.04
CA LEU A 115 -4.64 -11.97 16.46
C LEU A 115 -3.57 -13.02 16.75
N GLY A 116 -2.39 -12.61 17.19
CA GLY A 116 -1.24 -13.49 17.39
C GLY A 116 0.04 -12.68 17.56
N ALA A 117 1.18 -13.35 17.74
CA ALA A 117 2.42 -12.77 18.28
C ALA A 117 2.84 -11.39 17.74
N ALA A 118 2.55 -11.07 16.47
CA ALA A 118 2.86 -9.76 15.90
C ALA A 118 1.79 -9.27 14.90
N SER A 119 0.55 -9.75 15.03
CA SER A 119 -0.52 -9.51 14.05
C SER A 119 -1.71 -8.81 14.71
N TYR A 120 -2.20 -7.76 14.07
CA TYR A 120 -3.22 -6.87 14.60
C TYR A 120 -4.26 -6.52 13.56
N VAL A 121 -5.50 -6.32 14.00
CA VAL A 121 -6.58 -5.80 13.17
C VAL A 121 -6.95 -4.41 13.67
N VAL A 122 -6.84 -3.42 12.79
CA VAL A 122 -7.19 -2.04 13.08
C VAL A 122 -8.46 -1.64 12.32
N PRO A 123 -9.42 -0.95 12.96
CA PRO A 123 -10.60 -0.46 12.26
C PRO A 123 -10.22 0.63 11.24
N SER A 124 -10.97 0.71 10.16
CA SER A 124 -10.95 1.85 9.25
C SER A 124 -11.62 3.07 9.90
N SER A 125 -11.52 4.25 9.26
CA SER A 125 -12.13 5.48 9.77
C SER A 125 -13.65 5.44 9.83
N GLU A 126 -14.27 4.74 8.87
CA GLU A 126 -15.73 4.58 8.76
C GLU A 126 -16.05 3.08 8.59
N PRO A 127 -15.94 2.27 9.66
CA PRO A 127 -16.14 0.84 9.56
C PRO A 127 -17.62 0.52 9.34
N LYS A 128 -17.90 -0.40 8.41
CA LYS A 128 -19.25 -0.96 8.16
C LYS A 128 -19.54 -2.16 9.05
N MET A 129 -18.50 -2.80 9.60
CA MET A 129 -18.59 -3.87 10.59
C MET A 129 -17.52 -3.72 11.67
N GLY A 130 -17.77 -4.34 12.83
CA GLY A 130 -16.81 -4.41 13.93
C GLY A 130 -15.62 -5.32 13.60
N THR A 131 -14.49 -5.08 14.25
CA THR A 131 -13.25 -5.84 14.04
C THR A 131 -13.39 -7.32 14.40
N SER A 132 -14.20 -7.68 15.40
CA SER A 132 -14.41 -9.10 15.76
C SER A 132 -15.15 -9.86 14.66
N LEU A 133 -16.21 -9.26 14.09
CA LEU A 133 -16.93 -9.83 12.96
C LEU A 133 -16.03 -9.90 11.72
N TRP A 134 -15.24 -8.84 11.49
CA TRP A 134 -14.26 -8.81 10.41
C TRP A 134 -13.28 -10.00 10.47
N VAL A 135 -12.82 -10.35 11.66
CA VAL A 135 -11.91 -11.49 11.89
C VAL A 135 -12.60 -12.82 11.61
N GLN A 136 -13.88 -12.97 11.93
CA GLN A 136 -14.65 -14.17 11.59
C GLN A 136 -14.70 -14.39 10.08
N TYR A 137 -15.03 -13.35 9.30
CA TYR A 137 -14.98 -13.39 7.84
C TYR A 137 -13.59 -13.68 7.30
N TYR A 138 -12.55 -13.09 7.91
CA TYR A 138 -11.17 -13.34 7.53
C TYR A 138 -10.77 -14.81 7.70
N HIS A 139 -11.28 -15.50 8.72
CA HIS A 139 -11.03 -16.93 8.90
C HIS A 139 -11.90 -17.81 8.02
N SER A 140 -13.17 -17.46 7.82
CA SER A 140 -14.09 -18.26 7.01
C SER A 140 -13.88 -18.07 5.51
N MET A 141 -13.31 -16.93 5.10
CA MET A 141 -13.10 -16.53 3.71
C MET A 141 -14.37 -16.69 2.86
N SER A 142 -15.52 -16.38 3.47
CA SER A 142 -16.84 -16.64 2.89
C SER A 142 -17.71 -15.39 2.99
N TRP A 143 -18.22 -14.93 1.87
CA TRP A 143 -19.18 -13.82 1.81
C TRP A 143 -20.41 -14.28 1.00
N ASN A 144 -21.58 -13.78 1.35
CA ASN A 144 -22.83 -14.10 0.65
C ASN A 144 -23.07 -13.18 -0.55
N SER A 145 -22.37 -12.04 -0.61
CA SER A 145 -22.45 -11.12 -1.75
C SER A 145 -21.20 -10.26 -1.91
N TYR A 146 -21.05 -9.67 -3.09
CA TYR A 146 -19.99 -8.70 -3.35
C TYR A 146 -20.08 -7.46 -2.45
N GLY A 147 -21.31 -7.00 -2.14
CA GLY A 147 -21.51 -5.87 -1.23
C GLY A 147 -20.97 -6.16 0.18
N GLU A 148 -21.24 -7.36 0.69
CA GLU A 148 -20.74 -7.81 2.00
C GLU A 148 -19.22 -7.95 2.01
N PHE A 149 -18.62 -8.46 0.92
CA PHE A 149 -17.17 -8.48 0.74
C PHE A 149 -16.57 -7.06 0.78
N ILE A 150 -17.19 -6.09 0.11
CA ILE A 150 -16.72 -4.70 0.10
C ILE A 150 -16.84 -4.05 1.47
N ASP A 151 -17.93 -4.30 2.19
CA ASP A 151 -18.11 -3.82 3.55
C ASP A 151 -17.05 -4.43 4.49
N TRP A 152 -16.78 -5.73 4.35
CA TRP A 152 -15.69 -6.41 5.05
C TRP A 152 -14.34 -5.76 4.71
N LEU A 153 -13.98 -5.72 3.44
CA LEU A 153 -12.69 -5.21 2.96
C LEU A 153 -12.47 -3.76 3.41
N ASN A 154 -13.51 -2.93 3.50
CA ASN A 154 -13.39 -1.54 3.91
C ASN A 154 -13.44 -1.30 5.42
N SER A 155 -13.83 -2.28 6.23
CA SER A 155 -14.07 -2.05 7.66
C SER A 155 -12.84 -2.11 8.55
N ALA A 156 -11.83 -2.91 8.18
CA ALA A 156 -10.61 -3.04 8.96
C ALA A 156 -9.40 -3.36 8.09
N ARG A 157 -8.20 -3.25 8.68
CA ARG A 157 -6.93 -3.62 8.06
C ARG A 157 -6.17 -4.58 8.96
N LEU A 158 -5.63 -5.62 8.35
CA LEU A 158 -4.62 -6.47 8.99
C LEU A 158 -3.28 -5.73 8.93
N VAL A 159 -2.56 -5.74 10.04
CA VAL A 159 -1.20 -5.23 10.16
C VAL A 159 -0.37 -6.31 10.82
N ASP A 160 0.75 -6.68 10.20
CA ASP A 160 1.56 -7.80 10.64
C ASP A 160 3.04 -7.40 10.68
N PHE A 161 3.72 -7.75 11.78
CA PHE A 161 5.15 -7.48 11.99
C PHE A 161 6.01 -8.76 12.05
N SER A 162 5.45 -9.92 11.71
CA SER A 162 6.06 -11.24 11.92
C SER A 162 7.02 -11.70 10.83
N SER A 163 6.92 -11.21 9.59
CA SER A 163 7.63 -11.82 8.45
C SER A 163 8.53 -10.87 7.65
N LEU A 164 9.79 -11.30 7.49
CA LEU A 164 10.88 -10.80 6.64
C LEU A 164 11.39 -9.38 6.87
N THR A 165 12.71 -9.23 6.91
CA THR A 165 13.40 -7.96 7.15
C THR A 165 13.17 -6.96 6.01
N PRO A 166 12.50 -5.82 6.29
CA PRO A 166 11.95 -5.35 7.56
C PRO A 166 10.46 -5.74 7.68
N SER A 167 10.10 -6.36 8.79
CA SER A 167 8.85 -7.10 8.92
C SER A 167 7.68 -6.14 9.15
N LEU A 168 7.09 -5.69 8.05
CA LEU A 168 5.99 -4.74 8.05
C LEU A 168 5.03 -4.99 6.90
N PHE A 169 3.88 -5.55 7.23
CA PHE A 169 2.79 -5.74 6.29
C PHE A 169 1.56 -4.98 6.76
N SER A 170 0.80 -4.43 5.82
CA SER A 170 -0.58 -4.02 6.06
C SER A 170 -1.43 -4.33 4.83
N SER A 171 -2.64 -4.83 5.06
CA SER A 171 -3.61 -5.11 4.00
C SER A 171 -4.24 -3.85 3.39
N CYS A 172 -3.80 -2.64 3.79
CA CYS A 172 -4.23 -1.43 3.13
C CYS A 172 -3.51 -1.25 1.79
N LYS A 173 -4.12 -0.51 0.87
CA LYS A 173 -3.54 -0.20 -0.45
C LYS A 173 -2.09 0.28 -0.39
N TYR A 174 -1.75 1.15 0.57
CA TYR A 174 -0.39 1.66 0.72
C TYR A 174 0.57 0.59 1.25
N GLY A 175 0.15 -0.21 2.23
CA GLY A 175 0.97 -1.32 2.75
C GLY A 175 1.26 -2.36 1.66
N LEU A 176 0.26 -2.73 0.85
CA LEU A 176 0.40 -3.70 -0.22
C LEU A 176 1.34 -3.24 -1.36
N LYS A 177 1.44 -1.92 -1.60
CA LYS A 177 2.18 -1.36 -2.75
C LYS A 177 3.52 -0.74 -2.39
N GLU A 178 3.59 -0.09 -1.24
CA GLU A 178 4.72 0.72 -0.78
C GLU A 178 5.40 0.11 0.45
N TYR A 179 4.90 -1.03 0.95
CA TYR A 179 5.37 -1.70 2.18
C TYR A 179 5.31 -0.85 3.45
N SER A 180 4.83 0.39 3.36
CA SER A 180 4.75 1.33 4.46
C SER A 180 3.42 2.07 4.41
N CYS A 181 2.80 2.27 5.57
CA CYS A 181 1.54 2.98 5.67
C CYS A 181 1.35 3.58 7.06
N VAL A 182 0.32 4.41 7.19
CA VAL A 182 -0.03 5.06 8.47
C VAL A 182 -0.43 4.06 9.55
N HIS A 183 -1.04 2.92 9.19
CA HIS A 183 -1.46 1.90 10.15
C HIS A 183 -0.24 1.22 10.76
N SER A 184 0.63 0.68 9.91
CA SER A 184 1.88 0.04 10.28
C SER A 184 2.76 0.95 11.13
N LEU A 185 2.97 2.20 10.70
CA LEU A 185 3.80 3.15 11.44
C LEU A 185 3.14 3.63 12.73
N GLY A 186 1.83 3.87 12.72
CA GLY A 186 1.09 4.32 13.88
C GLY A 186 1.05 3.27 14.99
N LEU A 187 0.97 1.98 14.63
CA LEU A 187 1.09 0.88 15.57
C LEU A 187 2.52 0.74 16.13
N ILE A 188 3.57 0.92 15.31
CA ILE A 188 4.95 1.01 15.79
C ILE A 188 5.10 2.14 16.82
N MET A 189 4.52 3.32 16.54
CA MET A 189 4.51 4.45 17.47
C MET A 189 3.74 4.15 18.77
N MET A 190 2.63 3.42 18.67
CA MET A 190 1.77 3.11 19.81
C MET A 190 2.41 2.15 20.79
N TRP A 191 3.16 1.16 20.30
CA TRP A 191 3.81 0.13 21.11
C TRP A 191 5.30 0.33 21.31
N ASP A 192 5.84 1.44 20.81
CA ASP A 192 7.26 1.78 20.88
C ASP A 192 8.19 0.67 20.34
N TYR A 193 7.75 -0.04 19.30
CA TYR A 193 8.52 -1.15 18.72
C TYR A 193 9.85 -0.70 18.09
N ARG A 194 9.95 0.56 17.68
CA ARG A 194 11.13 1.14 17.00
C ARG A 194 11.12 2.66 17.16
N LYS A 195 12.31 3.25 17.19
CA LYS A 195 12.48 4.71 17.04
C LYS A 195 11.95 5.19 15.69
N VAL A 196 10.98 6.08 15.76
CA VAL A 196 10.30 6.69 14.60
C VAL A 196 10.79 8.13 14.46
N PRO A 197 10.94 8.68 13.25
CA PRO A 197 11.25 10.10 13.10
C PRO A 197 10.26 10.97 13.88
N GLN A 198 10.76 12.01 14.55
CA GLN A 198 9.93 12.87 15.38
C GLN A 198 8.82 13.46 14.52
N ALA A 199 7.57 13.10 14.83
CA ALA A 199 6.43 13.65 14.12
C ALA A 199 6.45 15.18 14.31
N LEU A 200 6.63 15.90 13.21
CA LEU A 200 6.37 17.33 13.21
C LEU A 200 4.89 17.45 13.59
N GLY A 201 4.60 18.16 14.69
CA GLY A 201 3.24 18.34 15.19
C GLY A 201 2.26 18.83 14.12
N ILE A 202 0.97 18.92 14.46
CA ILE A 202 -0.10 19.29 13.51
C ILE A 202 0.36 20.46 12.62
N ARG A 203 0.69 20.17 11.35
CA ARG A 203 0.99 21.21 10.36
C ARG A 203 -0.26 22.07 10.28
N ARG A 204 -0.18 23.30 10.80
CA ARG A 204 -1.23 24.31 10.61
C ARG A 204 -1.50 24.35 9.10
N GLY A 205 -2.78 24.24 8.71
CA GLY A 205 -3.17 24.38 7.30
C GLY A 205 -2.52 25.63 6.72
N LYS A 206 -2.12 25.61 5.44
CA LYS A 206 -1.45 26.73 4.76
C LYS A 206 -2.29 28.00 4.92
N GLY A 207 -2.03 28.75 5.99
CA GLY A 207 -2.66 30.03 6.24
C GLY A 207 -2.08 31.03 5.26
N ARG A 208 -2.93 31.90 4.72
CA ARG A 208 -2.48 33.08 3.99
C ARG A 208 -1.48 33.83 4.87
N PRO A 209 -0.27 34.18 4.39
CA PRO A 209 0.67 34.98 5.16
C PRO A 209 -0.06 36.23 5.65
N LYS A 210 -0.01 36.50 6.97
CA LYS A 210 -0.54 37.75 7.50
C LYS A 210 0.23 38.90 6.83
N LYS A 211 -0.48 39.90 6.30
CA LYS A 211 0.15 41.12 5.78
C LYS A 211 1.07 41.66 6.87
N VAL A 212 2.36 41.75 6.56
CA VAL A 212 3.36 42.37 7.43
C VAL A 212 2.92 43.82 7.63
N LYS A 213 2.62 44.22 8.87
CA LYS A 213 2.52 45.64 9.20
C LYS A 213 3.95 46.17 9.24
N LEU A 214 4.25 47.20 8.44
CA LEU A 214 5.50 47.95 8.53
C LEU A 214 5.76 48.27 10.00
N ALA A 215 6.95 47.89 10.49
CA ALA A 215 7.40 48.31 11.81
C ALA A 215 7.39 49.84 11.81
N LEU A 216 6.79 50.45 12.85
CA LEU A 216 6.85 51.88 13.08
C LEU A 216 8.32 52.29 13.12
N THR A 217 8.78 53.01 12.10
CA THR A 217 9.96 53.86 12.23
C THR A 217 9.59 54.94 13.24
N LYS A 218 10.27 54.93 14.39
CA LYS A 218 10.23 56.06 15.31
C LYS A 218 11.02 57.19 14.67
N ASP A 219 10.33 58.26 14.30
CA ASP A 219 10.89 59.60 14.28
C ASP A 219 10.59 60.26 15.63
#